data_AF-A0A960N6P1-F1
#
_entry.id   AF-A0A960N6P1-F1
#
_cell.length_a   1.000
_cell.length_b   1.000
_cell.length_c   1.000
_cell.angle_alpha   90.00
_cell.angle_beta   90.00
_cell.angle_gamma   90.00
#
_symmetry.space_group_name_H-M   'P 1'
#
loop_
_entity.id
_entity.type
_entity.pdbx_description
1 polymer ?
#
loop_
_entity_poly.entity_id
_entity_poly.type
_entity_poly.pdbx_seq_one_letter_code
_entity_poly.pdbx_strand_id
1 'polypeptide(L)'
;MPRVNVNCKGFEGAYDHLNGEHSVEVPYWKFLAASLTVGFQRFGDLVSGGRHLFQHRFGLGLAGMAYLADENGSLRLDGSHAALDGSEKGAVSYWQGMVLAKIVAAEILGVRWLQHADAMERRGDLIRRPARQPRRRAHKAKGKKRGKRADMVGKDDQDGWHV
;
A
#
# COMPACT_ATOMS: atom_id res chain seq x y z
N MET A 1 -22.84 -2.29 -0.97
CA MET A 1 -21.61 -1.61 -0.52
C MET A 1 -20.46 -2.17 -1.34
N PRO A 2 -19.56 -1.32 -1.86
CA PRO A 2 -18.50 -1.80 -2.73
C PRO A 2 -17.52 -2.70 -1.98
N ARG A 3 -17.17 -3.82 -2.63
CA ARG A 3 -16.25 -4.83 -2.12
C ARG A 3 -15.06 -5.01 -3.05
N VAL A 4 -13.95 -5.48 -2.48
CA VAL A 4 -12.76 -5.89 -3.21
C VAL A 4 -12.42 -7.32 -2.80
N ASN A 5 -12.23 -8.19 -3.79
CA ASN A 5 -11.78 -9.56 -3.56
C ASN A 5 -10.25 -9.61 -3.60
N VAL A 6 -9.66 -10.15 -2.55
CA VAL A 6 -8.22 -10.27 -2.34
C VAL A 6 -7.87 -11.74 -2.35
N ASN A 7 -6.94 -12.13 -3.20
CA ASN A 7 -6.44 -13.50 -3.25
C ASN A 7 -5.02 -13.56 -2.68
N CYS A 8 -4.89 -14.18 -1.51
CA CYS A 8 -3.64 -14.34 -0.80
C CYS A 8 -3.08 -15.74 -1.08
N LYS A 9 -1.82 -15.82 -1.53
CA LYS A 9 -1.15 -17.09 -1.83
C LYS A 9 0.33 -17.03 -1.48
N GLY A 10 0.87 -18.14 -0.99
CA GLY A 10 2.30 -18.30 -0.74
C GLY A 10 2.79 -17.69 0.58
N PHE A 11 1.88 -17.45 1.52
CA PHE A 11 2.27 -17.17 2.90
C PHE A 11 2.68 -18.48 3.59
N GLU A 12 3.73 -18.46 4.41
CA GLU A 12 4.23 -19.62 5.13
C GLU A 12 4.33 -19.32 6.64
N GLY A 13 4.39 -20.37 7.47
CA GLY A 13 4.61 -20.25 8.91
C GLY A 13 3.43 -19.58 9.63
N ALA A 14 3.70 -18.53 10.40
CA ALA A 14 2.68 -17.83 11.18
C ALA A 14 1.56 -17.20 10.34
N TYR A 15 1.78 -16.98 9.05
CA TYR A 15 0.84 -16.34 8.12
C TYR A 15 0.12 -17.32 7.19
N ASP A 16 0.31 -18.63 7.35
CA ASP A 16 -0.32 -19.63 6.46
C ASP A 16 -1.86 -19.54 6.46
N HIS A 17 -2.44 -19.16 7.62
CA HIS A 17 -3.88 -18.93 7.78
C HIS A 17 -4.44 -17.79 6.90
N LEU A 18 -3.58 -16.96 6.31
CA LEU A 18 -3.98 -15.88 5.42
C LEU A 18 -4.17 -16.33 3.98
N ASN A 19 -3.67 -17.51 3.60
CA ASN A 19 -3.83 -18.02 2.24
C ASN A 19 -5.32 -18.30 1.94
N GLY A 20 -5.81 -17.82 0.78
CA GLY A 20 -7.21 -17.94 0.39
C GLY A 20 -7.78 -16.69 -0.26
N GLU A 21 -9.09 -16.74 -0.53
CA GLU A 21 -9.84 -15.60 -1.03
C GLU A 21 -10.56 -14.89 0.11
N HIS A 22 -10.31 -13.58 0.22
CA HIS A 22 -10.89 -12.70 1.24
C HIS A 22 -11.70 -11.61 0.53
N SER A 23 -12.92 -11.37 0.98
CA SER A 23 -13.73 -10.25 0.50
C SER A 23 -13.68 -9.12 1.52
N VAL A 24 -13.17 -7.96 1.12
CA VAL A 24 -13.00 -6.81 2.00
C VAL A 24 -13.99 -5.73 1.58
N GLU A 25 -14.76 -5.22 2.54
CA GLU A 25 -15.67 -4.10 2.29
C GLU A 25 -14.89 -2.78 2.27
N VAL A 26 -15.08 -2.03 1.18
CA VAL A 26 -14.36 -0.78 0.91
C VAL A 26 -15.36 0.35 0.66
N PRO A 27 -16.09 0.81 1.70
CA PRO A 27 -16.94 1.99 1.54
C PRO A 27 -16.08 3.22 1.22
N TYR A 28 -16.64 4.17 0.47
CA TYR A 28 -15.93 5.38 0.01
C TYR A 28 -15.26 6.16 1.15
N TRP A 29 -15.90 6.26 2.32
CA TRP A 29 -15.29 6.94 3.48
C TRP A 29 -14.01 6.24 3.96
N LYS A 30 -13.96 4.91 3.91
CA LYS A 30 -12.80 4.10 4.32
C LYS A 30 -11.68 4.25 3.31
N PHE A 31 -12.02 4.32 2.03
CA PHE A 31 -11.09 4.68 0.97
C PHE A 31 -10.46 6.06 1.20
N LEU A 32 -11.29 7.07 1.46
CA LEU A 32 -10.82 8.43 1.73
C LEU A 32 -9.95 8.50 3.00
N ALA A 33 -10.37 7.86 4.09
CA ALA A 33 -9.61 7.80 5.33
C ALA A 33 -8.25 7.08 5.14
N ALA A 34 -8.24 5.96 4.41
CA ALA A 34 -7.00 5.27 4.07
C ALA A 34 -6.10 6.13 3.17
N SER A 35 -6.67 6.88 2.22
CA SER A 35 -5.93 7.82 1.36
C SER A 35 -5.27 8.96 2.12
N LEU A 36 -5.92 9.49 3.15
CA LEU A 36 -5.32 10.52 4.00
C LEU A 36 -4.17 9.98 4.86
N THR A 37 -4.31 8.73 5.31
CA THR A 37 -3.42 8.13 6.30
C THR A 37 -2.33 7.24 5.70
N VAL A 38 -2.36 6.95 4.40
CA VAL A 38 -1.33 6.15 3.72
C VAL A 38 0.01 6.88 3.76
N GLY A 39 1.10 6.18 4.06
CA GLY A 39 2.43 6.80 4.17
C GLY A 39 2.74 7.43 5.53
N PHE A 40 1.85 7.32 6.52
CA PHE A 40 2.09 7.75 7.91
C PHE A 40 2.20 6.55 8.85
N GLN A 41 3.03 6.67 9.89
CA GLN A 41 3.13 5.66 10.94
C GLN A 41 2.25 5.96 12.15
N ARG A 42 1.94 7.24 12.39
CA ARG A 42 1.15 7.67 13.55
C ARG A 42 0.24 8.83 13.19
N PHE A 43 -0.83 9.01 13.97
CA PHE A 43 -1.70 10.17 13.84
C PHE A 43 -0.97 11.50 14.08
N GLY A 44 0.04 11.51 14.97
CA GLY A 44 0.88 12.70 15.18
C GLY A 44 1.64 13.15 13.93
N ASP A 45 2.00 12.22 13.03
CA ASP A 45 2.65 12.57 11.76
C ASP A 45 1.68 13.28 10.80
N LEU A 46 0.39 12.92 10.85
CA LEU A 46 -0.66 13.56 10.05
C LEU A 46 -0.87 15.01 10.50
N VAL A 47 -0.88 15.25 11.82
CA VAL A 47 -1.07 16.60 12.39
C VAL A 47 0.16 17.48 12.16
N SER A 48 1.37 16.93 12.29
CA SER A 48 2.62 17.66 12.08
C SER A 48 2.92 17.96 10.60
N GLY A 49 2.34 17.20 9.66
CA GLY A 49 2.50 17.42 8.22
C GLY A 49 1.92 18.73 7.68
N GLY A 50 1.11 19.44 8.48
CA GLY A 50 0.57 20.75 8.15
C GLY A 50 -0.61 20.73 7.16
N ARG A 51 -1.32 21.87 7.05
CA ARG A 51 -2.56 22.00 6.26
C ARG A 51 -2.35 21.75 4.77
N HIS A 52 -1.21 22.15 4.21
CA HIS A 52 -0.90 21.99 2.80
C HIS A 52 -0.77 20.50 2.41
N LEU A 53 -0.05 19.70 3.21
CA LEU A 53 0.10 18.27 2.96
C LEU A 53 -1.24 17.54 3.08
N PHE A 54 -2.04 17.93 4.07
CA PHE A 54 -3.40 17.41 4.24
C PHE A 54 -4.27 17.70 3.01
N GLN A 55 -4.31 18.95 2.55
CA GLN A 55 -5.11 19.35 1.37
C GLN A 55 -4.66 18.61 0.11
N HIS A 56 -3.35 18.49 -0.10
CA HIS A 56 -2.81 17.77 -1.25
C HIS A 56 -3.25 16.30 -1.24
N ARG A 57 -3.16 15.61 -0.10
CA ARG A 57 -3.58 14.20 0.02
C ARG A 57 -5.09 14.02 -0.04
N PHE A 58 -5.85 14.95 0.52
CA PHE A 58 -7.29 14.96 0.39
C PHE A 58 -7.70 15.09 -1.09
N GLY A 59 -7.06 16.00 -1.82
CA GLY A 59 -7.26 16.15 -3.27
C GLY A 59 -6.92 14.88 -4.05
N LEU A 60 -5.78 14.24 -3.74
CA LEU A 60 -5.43 12.93 -4.33
C LEU A 60 -6.44 11.83 -3.99
N GLY A 61 -6.96 11.82 -2.76
CA GLY A 61 -8.01 10.89 -2.35
C GLY A 61 -9.31 11.08 -3.10
N LEU A 62 -9.76 12.33 -3.27
CA LEU A 62 -10.94 12.65 -4.07
C LEU A 62 -10.73 12.31 -5.56
N ALA A 63 -9.59 12.68 -6.14
CA ALA A 63 -9.25 12.34 -7.51
C ALA A 63 -9.22 10.81 -7.72
N GLY A 64 -8.60 10.08 -6.79
CA GLY A 64 -8.57 8.62 -6.82
C GLY A 64 -9.96 7.98 -6.72
N MET A 65 -10.88 8.58 -5.95
CA MET A 65 -12.27 8.11 -5.86
C MET A 65 -13.11 8.47 -7.08
N ALA A 66 -12.83 9.60 -7.74
CA ALA A 66 -13.59 10.04 -8.92
C ALA A 66 -13.53 9.01 -10.07
N TYR A 67 -12.47 8.23 -10.14
CA TYR A 67 -12.26 7.15 -11.12
C TYR A 67 -12.69 5.77 -10.62
N LEU A 68 -13.48 5.68 -9.54
CA LEU A 68 -13.98 4.43 -8.98
C LEU A 68 -15.51 4.39 -9.01
N ALA A 69 -16.05 3.32 -9.58
CA ALA A 69 -17.48 3.04 -9.64
C ALA A 69 -17.82 1.79 -8.81
N ASP A 70 -19.01 1.78 -8.22
CA ASP A 70 -19.61 0.57 -7.66
C ASP A 70 -20.43 -0.12 -8.76
N GLU A 71 -19.87 -1.18 -9.33
CA GLU A 71 -20.56 -2.03 -10.30
C GLU A 71 -21.01 -3.32 -9.60
N ASN A 72 -22.32 -3.45 -9.37
CA ASN A 72 -22.93 -4.63 -8.76
C ASN A 72 -22.31 -5.03 -7.40
N GLY A 73 -21.94 -4.05 -6.57
CA GLY A 73 -21.32 -4.29 -5.26
C GLY A 73 -19.81 -4.55 -5.32
N SER A 74 -19.20 -4.44 -6.50
CA SER A 74 -17.75 -4.57 -6.69
C SER A 74 -17.15 -3.21 -7.05
N LEU A 75 -16.09 -2.83 -6.34
CA LEU A 75 -15.35 -1.61 -6.67
C LEU A 75 -14.57 -1.82 -7.97
N ARG A 76 -14.86 -1.00 -8.99
CA ARG A 76 -14.22 -1.06 -10.30
C ARG A 76 -13.73 0.32 -10.75
N LEU A 77 -12.83 0.31 -11.72
CA LEU A 77 -12.38 1.55 -12.37
C LEU A 77 -13.50 2.05 -13.28
N ASP A 78 -13.82 3.33 -13.15
CA ASP A 78 -14.79 3.99 -14.03
C ASP A 78 -14.23 4.13 -15.45
N GLY A 79 -15.11 4.22 -16.45
CA GLY A 79 -14.73 4.40 -17.85
C GLY A 79 -13.87 5.65 -18.10
N SER A 80 -14.02 6.69 -17.28
CA SER A 80 -13.18 7.89 -17.34
C SER A 80 -11.70 7.63 -17.04
N HIS A 81 -11.36 6.56 -16.30
CA HIS A 81 -9.97 6.14 -16.07
C HIS A 81 -9.26 5.73 -17.37
N ALA A 82 -10.02 5.19 -18.33
CA ALA A 82 -9.48 4.80 -19.63
C ALA A 82 -9.10 6.01 -20.50
N ALA A 83 -9.71 7.17 -20.25
CA ALA A 83 -9.47 8.42 -20.98
C ALA A 83 -8.28 9.22 -20.44
N LEU A 84 -7.70 8.83 -19.30
CA LEU A 84 -6.52 9.46 -18.73
C LEU A 84 -5.29 9.24 -19.61
N ASP A 85 -4.38 10.22 -19.62
CA ASP A 85 -3.09 10.05 -20.25
C ASP A 85 -2.24 8.99 -19.51
N GLY A 86 -1.18 8.50 -20.15
CA GLY A 86 -0.37 7.42 -19.56
C GLY A 86 0.27 7.77 -18.21
N SER A 87 0.63 9.05 -18.01
CA SER A 87 1.25 9.55 -16.78
C SER A 87 0.25 9.64 -15.63
N GLU A 88 -0.90 10.25 -15.87
CA GLU A 88 -2.00 10.42 -14.92
C GLU A 88 -2.58 9.06 -14.53
N LYS A 89 -2.80 8.19 -15.53
CA LYS A 89 -3.25 6.83 -15.29
C LYS A 89 -2.28 6.08 -14.38
N GLY A 90 -0.97 6.21 -14.63
CA GLY A 90 0.07 5.62 -13.78
C GLY A 90 0.01 6.14 -12.34
N ALA A 91 -0.05 7.45 -12.16
CA ALA A 91 -0.10 8.08 -10.84
C ALA A 91 -1.36 7.70 -10.05
N VAL A 92 -2.53 7.77 -10.68
CA VAL A 92 -3.83 7.43 -10.07
C VAL A 92 -3.88 5.95 -9.70
N SER A 93 -3.46 5.05 -10.59
CA SER A 93 -3.50 3.61 -10.34
C SER A 93 -2.54 3.20 -9.23
N TYR A 94 -1.35 3.80 -9.18
CA TYR A 94 -0.40 3.59 -8.09
C TYR A 94 -0.97 4.07 -6.76
N TRP A 95 -1.57 5.26 -6.73
CA TRP A 95 -2.21 5.81 -5.54
C TRP A 95 -3.35 4.92 -5.04
N GLN A 96 -4.28 4.54 -5.92
CA GLN A 96 -5.39 3.63 -5.60
C GLN A 96 -4.88 2.29 -5.08
N GLY A 97 -3.85 1.73 -5.72
CA GLY A 97 -3.20 0.50 -5.28
C GLY A 97 -2.65 0.59 -3.85
N MET A 98 -1.99 1.70 -3.50
CA MET A 98 -1.51 1.92 -2.12
C MET A 98 -2.65 2.06 -1.11
N VAL A 99 -3.72 2.77 -1.47
CA VAL A 99 -4.89 2.94 -0.59
C VAL A 99 -5.57 1.60 -0.33
N LEU A 100 -5.78 0.80 -1.38
CA LEU A 100 -6.36 -0.54 -1.27
C LEU A 100 -5.44 -1.46 -0.48
N ALA A 101 -4.13 -1.47 -0.77
CA ALA A 101 -3.17 -2.24 0.01
C ALA A 101 -3.21 -1.86 1.49
N LYS A 102 -3.40 -0.58 1.81
CA LYS A 102 -3.57 -0.13 3.18
C LYS A 102 -4.83 -0.69 3.85
N ILE A 103 -5.96 -0.65 3.15
CA ILE A 103 -7.21 -1.20 3.67
C ILE A 103 -7.07 -2.70 3.89
N VAL A 104 -6.53 -3.43 2.91
CA VAL A 104 -6.30 -4.88 3.00
C VAL A 104 -5.37 -5.21 4.17
N ALA A 105 -4.28 -4.48 4.35
CA ALA A 105 -3.38 -4.70 5.49
C ALA A 105 -4.05 -4.44 6.84
N ALA A 106 -4.90 -3.41 6.93
CA ALA A 106 -5.63 -3.14 8.16
C ALA A 106 -6.66 -4.25 8.48
N GLU A 107 -7.34 -4.78 7.47
CA GLU A 107 -8.44 -5.73 7.64
C GLU A 107 -7.97 -7.18 7.77
N ILE A 108 -6.95 -7.58 7.01
CA ILE A 108 -6.45 -8.95 6.98
C ILE A 108 -5.27 -9.13 7.94
N LEU A 109 -4.36 -8.15 8.03
CA LEU A 109 -3.13 -8.27 8.82
C LEU A 109 -3.20 -7.56 10.17
N GLY A 110 -4.25 -6.77 10.44
CA GLY A 110 -4.28 -5.91 11.63
C GLY A 110 -3.23 -4.79 11.60
N VAL A 111 -2.70 -4.44 10.42
CA VAL A 111 -1.65 -3.43 10.23
C VAL A 111 -2.29 -2.11 9.80
N ARG A 112 -2.63 -1.26 10.77
CA ARG A 112 -3.37 -0.01 10.54
C ARG A 112 -2.51 1.10 9.92
N TRP A 113 -1.21 1.05 10.15
CA TRP A 113 -0.27 2.09 9.73
C TRP A 113 0.76 1.49 8.78
N LEU A 114 0.83 2.06 7.58
CA LEU A 114 1.76 1.67 6.54
C LEU A 114 2.49 2.93 6.08
N GLN A 115 3.82 2.87 6.12
CA GLN A 115 4.71 3.93 5.68
C GLN A 115 5.65 3.42 4.58
N HIS A 116 6.09 4.35 3.73
CA HIS A 116 7.06 4.04 2.69
C HIS A 116 8.38 3.55 3.30
N ALA A 117 8.81 2.35 2.89
CA ALA A 117 10.03 1.72 3.36
C ALA A 117 11.26 2.62 3.14
N ASP A 118 11.32 3.30 1.98
CA ASP A 118 12.41 4.19 1.62
C ASP A 118 12.43 5.48 2.49
N ALA A 119 11.27 5.94 2.96
CA ALA A 119 11.21 7.07 3.89
C ALA A 119 11.74 6.70 5.28
N MET A 120 11.40 5.49 5.76
CA MET A 120 11.93 4.94 7.01
C MET A 120 13.44 4.68 6.92
N GLU A 121 13.93 4.14 5.80
CA GLU A 121 15.36 3.88 5.59
C GLU A 121 16.16 5.19 5.62
N ARG A 122 15.65 6.26 4.98
CA ARG A 122 16.30 7.59 5.03
C ARG A 122 16.35 8.20 6.43
N ARG A 123 15.37 7.90 7.28
CA ARG A 123 15.33 8.35 8.68
C ARG A 123 16.20 7.49 9.61
N GLY A 124 16.62 6.31 9.15
CA GLY A 124 17.35 5.34 9.96
C GLY A 124 16.46 4.40 10.78
N ASP A 125 15.12 4.51 10.65
CA ASP A 125 14.15 3.67 11.37
C ASP A 125 14.09 2.25 10.80
N LEU A 126 14.48 2.07 9.52
CA LEU A 126 14.54 0.78 8.84
C LEU A 126 15.97 0.47 8.39
N ILE A 127 16.59 -0.54 9.00
CA ILE A 127 17.89 -1.06 8.55
C ILE A 127 17.66 -2.30 7.70
N ARG A 128 17.82 -2.15 6.38
CA ARG A 128 17.74 -3.29 5.45
C ARG A 128 19.00 -4.15 5.61
N ARG A 129 18.85 -5.35 6.17
CA ARG A 129 19.94 -6.33 6.12
C ARG A 129 20.12 -6.77 4.67
N PRO A 130 21.35 -6.74 4.11
CA PRO A 130 21.58 -7.31 2.80
C PRO A 130 21.20 -8.79 2.87
N ALA A 131 20.33 -9.22 1.94
CA ALA A 131 19.99 -10.63 1.80
C ALA A 131 21.29 -11.43 1.76
N ARG A 132 21.41 -12.45 2.62
CA ARG A 132 22.56 -13.36 2.66
C ARG A 132 22.69 -13.94 1.25
N GLN A 133 23.57 -13.38 0.43
CA GLN A 133 23.81 -13.93 -0.90
C GLN A 133 24.36 -15.33 -0.66
N PRO A 134 23.72 -16.40 -1.17
CA PRO A 134 24.36 -17.70 -1.18
C PRO A 134 25.71 -17.49 -1.87
N ARG A 135 26.79 -17.93 -1.22
CA ARG A 135 28.16 -17.89 -1.73
C ARG A 135 28.25 -18.72 -3.02
N ARG A 136 27.72 -18.21 -4.13
CA ARG A 136 27.98 -18.71 -5.47
C ARG A 136 28.90 -17.73 -6.15
N ARG A 137 30.11 -18.26 -6.39
CA ARG A 137 31.28 -17.76 -7.08
C ARG A 137 31.06 -16.47 -7.86
N ALA A 138 31.92 -15.50 -7.58
CA ALA A 138 32.11 -14.27 -8.32
C ALA A 138 32.28 -14.55 -9.82
N HIS A 139 31.19 -14.45 -10.57
CA HIS A 139 31.24 -14.11 -11.98
C HIS A 139 30.61 -12.73 -12.13
N LYS A 140 31.35 -11.82 -12.75
CA LYS A 140 30.95 -10.48 -13.16
C LYS A 140 29.58 -10.52 -13.85
N ALA A 141 28.51 -10.24 -13.10
CA ALA A 141 27.20 -9.97 -13.67
C ALA A 141 26.95 -8.46 -13.58
N LYS A 142 27.21 -7.76 -14.69
CA LYS A 142 26.66 -6.43 -14.95
C LYS A 142 25.15 -6.48 -14.70
N GLY A 143 24.63 -5.54 -13.89
CA GLY A 143 23.18 -5.34 -13.76
C GLY A 143 22.46 -6.36 -12.88
N LYS A 144 22.94 -6.62 -11.66
CA LYS A 144 22.16 -7.40 -10.68
C LYS A 144 20.95 -6.55 -10.26
N LYS A 145 19.76 -6.85 -10.79
CA LYS A 145 18.47 -6.31 -10.33
C LYS A 145 18.49 -6.35 -8.80
N ARG A 146 18.51 -5.18 -8.15
CA ARG A 146 18.23 -5.06 -6.72
C ARG A 146 16.97 -5.90 -6.48
N GLY A 147 17.03 -6.84 -5.52
CA GLY A 147 15.88 -7.68 -5.19
C GLY A 147 14.63 -6.81 -5.04
N LYS A 148 13.46 -7.35 -5.40
CA LYS A 148 12.17 -6.64 -5.30
C LYS A 148 12.13 -5.90 -3.96
N ARG A 149 12.17 -4.57 -4.03
CA ARG A 149 12.12 -3.69 -2.86
C ARG A 149 10.69 -3.71 -2.37
N ALA A 150 10.50 -3.88 -1.06
CA ALA A 150 9.20 -3.64 -0.45
C ALA A 150 8.95 -2.12 -0.43
N ASP A 151 7.79 -1.71 -0.91
CA ASP A 151 7.43 -0.29 -1.03
C ASP A 151 6.88 0.27 0.29
N MET A 152 6.24 -0.58 1.10
CA MET A 152 5.59 -0.21 2.35
C MET A 152 6.06 -1.11 3.50
N VAL A 153 6.07 -0.56 4.71
CA VAL A 153 6.35 -1.26 5.97
C VAL A 153 5.33 -0.78 6.99
N GLY A 154 4.80 -1.69 7.79
CA GLY A 154 3.82 -1.38 8.81
C GLY A 154 4.08 -2.10 10.11
N LYS A 155 3.46 -1.59 11.17
CA LYS A 155 3.48 -2.20 12.50
C LYS A 155 2.07 -2.67 12.83
N ASP A 156 1.94 -3.89 13.31
CA ASP A 156 0.66 -4.39 13.81
C ASP A 156 0.34 -3.81 15.21
N ASP A 157 -0.85 -4.12 15.71
CA ASP A 157 -1.31 -3.69 17.05
C ASP A 157 -0.57 -4.41 18.20
N GLN A 158 0.24 -5.43 17.92
CA GLN A 158 1.10 -6.15 18.87
C GLN A 158 2.57 -5.68 18.83
N ASP A 159 2.83 -4.55 18.18
CA ASP A 159 4.16 -3.98 18.01
C ASP A 159 5.13 -4.83 17.13
N GLY A 160 4.62 -5.77 16.35
CA GLY A 160 5.32 -6.54 15.33
C GLY A 160 5.49 -5.77 14.01
N TRP A 161 6.66 -5.90 13.37
CA TRP A 161 6.95 -5.26 12.08
C TRP A 161 6.66 -6.18 10.90
N HIS A 162 6.00 -5.63 9.88
CA HIS A 162 5.59 -6.31 8.65
C HIS A 162 6.07 -5.54 7.42
N VAL A 163 6.61 -6.27 6.44
CA VAL A 163 7.26 -5.73 5.22
C VAL A 163 6.71 -6.43 3.99
#